data_AF-A0A8B2HRI2-F1
#
_entry.id   AF-A0A8B2HRI2-F1
#
_cell.length_a   1.000
_cell.length_b   1.000
_cell.length_c   1.000
_cell.angle_alpha   90.00
_cell.angle_beta   90.00
_cell.angle_gamma   90.00
#
_symmetry.space_group_name_H-M   'P 1'
#
loop_
_entity.id
_entity.type
_entity.pdbx_description
1 polymer ?
#
loop_
_entity_poly.entity_id
_entity_poly.type
_entity_poly.pdbx_seq_one_letter_code
_entity_poly.pdbx_strand_id
1 'polypeptide(L)'
;MGEDEKPPSVKQEILDKISALVAAAFGLVAALAWNDAIKLLFKELFGTQDQVGPMILYALVVTIIAVILTIIVARAASKAKNIMTKTYFCKLCDFKTTVQSELTEHNAKDHTANQNKSLNK
;
A
#
# COMPACT_ATOMS: atom_id res chain seq x y z
N MET A 1 12.32 -2.60 -28.47
CA MET A 1 11.08 -3.25 -28.94
C MET A 1 10.53 -3.93 -27.70
N GLY A 2 9.79 -3.20 -26.87
CA GLY A 2 8.38 -2.95 -27.13
C GLY A 2 7.66 -4.19 -26.60
N GLU A 3 7.67 -4.37 -25.28
CA GLU A 3 6.85 -5.40 -24.68
C GLU A 3 5.41 -5.05 -25.08
N ASP A 4 4.78 -5.96 -25.82
CA ASP A 4 3.39 -5.84 -26.22
C ASP A 4 2.54 -5.85 -24.94
N GLU A 5 2.35 -4.69 -24.31
CA GLU A 5 1.32 -4.44 -23.32
C GLU A 5 -0.03 -4.67 -24.03
N LYS A 6 -0.51 -5.91 -23.96
CA LYS A 6 -1.88 -6.22 -24.36
C LYS A 6 -2.79 -5.33 -23.52
N PRO A 7 -3.58 -4.43 -24.13
CA PRO A 7 -4.44 -3.53 -23.38
C PRO A 7 -5.33 -4.39 -22.46
N PRO A 8 -5.51 -3.98 -21.19
CA PRO A 8 -6.39 -4.71 -20.29
C PRO A 8 -7.71 -4.92 -20.99
N SER A 9 -8.19 -6.16 -21.00
CA SER A 9 -9.46 -6.46 -21.64
C SER A 9 -10.54 -5.61 -20.97
N VAL A 10 -11.52 -5.11 -21.74
CA VAL A 10 -12.64 -4.32 -21.20
C VAL A 10 -13.28 -4.99 -19.97
N LYS A 11 -13.27 -6.33 -19.92
CA LYS A 11 -13.73 -7.10 -18.77
C LYS A 11 -12.90 -6.88 -17.50
N GLN A 12 -11.57 -6.80 -17.62
CA GLN A 12 -10.67 -6.53 -16.49
C GLN A 12 -10.90 -5.12 -15.94
N GLU A 13 -10.99 -4.11 -16.79
CA GLU A 13 -11.28 -2.74 -16.33
C GLU A 13 -12.63 -2.65 -15.62
N ILE A 14 -13.68 -3.29 -16.16
CA ILE A 14 -15.00 -3.33 -15.53
C ILE A 14 -14.92 -4.00 -14.15
N LEU A 15 -14.24 -5.14 -14.04
CA LEU A 15 -14.08 -5.85 -12.76
C LEU A 15 -13.31 -5.02 -11.74
N ASP A 16 -12.25 -4.33 -12.15
CA ASP A 16 -11.47 -3.45 -11.26
C ASP A 16 -12.33 -2.30 -10.73
N LYS A 17 -13.10 -1.63 -11.59
CA LYS A 17 -14.01 -0.55 -11.16
C LYS A 17 -15.13 -1.05 -10.26
N ILE A 18 -15.76 -2.18 -10.60
CA ILE A 18 -16.80 -2.79 -9.76
C ILE A 18 -16.23 -3.17 -8.40
N SER A 19 -15.04 -3.78 -8.35
CA SER A 19 -14.42 -4.17 -7.08
C SER A 19 -14.16 -2.95 -6.17
N ALA A 20 -13.69 -1.83 -6.75
CA ALA A 20 -13.47 -0.60 -6.02
C ALA A 20 -14.78 0.02 -5.51
N LEU A 21 -15.82 0.05 -6.34
CA LEU A 21 -17.16 0.53 -5.95
C LEU A 21 -17.77 -0.31 -4.83
N VAL A 22 -17.68 -1.64 -4.95
CA VAL A 22 -18.16 -2.60 -3.95
C VAL A 22 -17.39 -2.43 -2.65
N ALA A 23 -16.06 -2.36 -2.69
CA ALA A 23 -15.23 -2.13 -1.52
C ALA A 23 -15.55 -0.79 -0.83
N ALA A 24 -15.78 0.28 -1.60
CA ALA A 24 -16.17 1.57 -1.05
C ALA A 24 -17.55 1.54 -0.37
N ALA A 25 -18.54 0.92 -1.02
CA ALA A 25 -19.88 0.78 -0.47
C ALA A 25 -19.88 -0.04 0.84
N PHE A 26 -19.20 -1.18 0.86
CA PHE A 26 -19.07 -1.99 2.08
C PHE A 26 -18.20 -1.29 3.14
N GLY A 27 -17.18 -0.53 2.74
CA GLY A 27 -16.39 0.28 3.67
C GLY A 27 -17.25 1.31 4.41
N LEU A 28 -18.17 1.97 3.70
CA LEU A 28 -19.12 2.90 4.31
C LEU A 28 -20.09 2.19 5.27
N VAL A 29 -20.67 1.07 4.84
CA VAL A 29 -21.58 0.27 5.69
C VAL A 29 -20.87 -0.22 6.95
N ALA A 30 -19.63 -0.71 6.81
CA ALA A 30 -18.82 -1.17 7.93
C ALA A 30 -18.50 -0.05 8.91
N ALA A 31 -18.16 1.16 8.42
CA ALA A 31 -17.90 2.32 9.27
C ALA A 31 -19.13 2.72 10.10
N LEU A 32 -20.33 2.72 9.49
CA LEU A 32 -21.58 3.01 10.18
C LEU A 32 -21.91 1.94 11.23
N ALA A 33 -21.80 0.65 10.86
CA ALA A 33 -22.09 -0.45 11.78
C ALA A 33 -21.14 -0.47 12.99
N TRP A 34 -19.85 -0.18 12.79
CA TRP A 34 -18.88 -0.13 13.89
C TRP A 34 -19.13 1.05 14.84
N ASN A 35 -19.55 2.21 14.34
CA ASN A 35 -19.93 3.33 15.20
C ASN A 35 -21.04 2.94 16.17
N ASP A 36 -22.09 2.29 15.68
CA ASP A 36 -23.25 1.90 16.49
C ASP A 36 -22.91 0.72 17.41
N ALA A 37 -22.14 -0.26 16.93
CA ALA A 37 -21.69 -1.40 17.74
C ALA A 37 -20.86 -0.97 18.95
N ILE A 38 -19.92 -0.01 18.77
CA ILE A 38 -19.12 0.50 19.88
C ILE A 38 -20.02 1.22 20.89
N LYS A 39 -20.95 2.07 20.45
CA LYS A 39 -21.89 2.76 21.36
C LYS A 39 -22.72 1.78 22.18
N LEU A 40 -23.23 0.73 21.53
CA LEU A 40 -24.02 -0.30 22.21
C LEU A 40 -23.18 -1.08 23.22
N LEU A 41 -21.94 -1.44 22.87
CA LEU A 41 -21.00 -2.08 23.78
C LEU A 41 -20.70 -1.18 24.99
N PHE A 42 -20.50 0.11 24.78
CA PHE A 42 -20.28 1.07 25.86
C PHE A 42 -21.50 1.19 26.78
N LYS A 43 -22.71 1.18 26.21
CA LYS A 43 -23.95 1.18 26.99
C LYS A 43 -24.05 -0.07 27.88
N GLU A 44 -23.70 -1.23 27.35
CA GLU A 44 -23.75 -2.50 28.10
C GLU A 44 -22.69 -2.55 29.21
N LEU A 45 -21.47 -2.05 28.95
CA LEU A 45 -20.35 -2.10 29.90
C LEU A 45 -20.39 -1.00 30.96
N PHE A 46 -20.87 0.20 30.63
CA PHE A 46 -20.77 1.40 31.48
C PHE A 46 -22.12 2.00 31.88
N GLY A 47 -23.24 1.45 31.42
CA GLY A 47 -24.58 1.91 31.79
C GLY A 47 -25.12 3.05 30.92
N THR A 48 -25.81 4.02 31.53
CA THR A 48 -26.59 5.02 30.78
C THR A 48 -25.73 5.95 29.91
N GLN A 49 -25.92 5.86 28.59
CA GLN A 49 -25.24 6.67 27.58
C GLN A 49 -25.57 8.18 27.68
N ASP A 50 -26.67 8.55 28.35
CA ASP A 50 -27.12 9.94 28.46
C ASP A 50 -26.26 10.81 29.39
N GLN A 51 -25.28 10.21 30.07
CA GLN A 51 -24.32 10.97 30.86
C GLN A 51 -23.16 11.44 29.98
N VAL A 52 -22.72 12.68 30.20
CA VAL A 52 -21.59 13.30 29.49
C VAL A 52 -20.29 12.49 29.68
N GLY A 53 -20.13 11.83 30.82
CA GLY A 53 -18.97 10.99 31.13
C GLY A 53 -18.73 9.86 30.11
N PRO A 54 -19.68 8.93 29.92
CA PRO A 54 -19.63 7.88 28.90
C PRO A 54 -19.32 8.38 27.48
N MET A 55 -19.87 9.53 27.07
CA MET A 55 -19.59 10.11 25.75
C MET A 55 -18.14 10.56 25.59
N ILE A 56 -17.56 11.17 26.63
CA ILE A 56 -16.14 11.58 26.63
C ILE A 56 -15.24 10.35 26.60
N LEU A 57 -15.56 9.31 27.36
CA LEU A 57 -14.78 8.06 27.35
C LEU A 57 -14.84 7.36 25.99
N TYR A 58 -16.02 7.30 25.38
CA TYR A 58 -16.20 6.79 24.01
C TYR A 58 -15.30 7.52 23.02
N ALA A 59 -15.31 8.86 23.02
CA ALA A 59 -14.50 9.66 22.09
C ALA A 59 -13.00 9.41 22.27
N LEU A 60 -12.54 9.29 23.52
CA LEU A 60 -11.13 9.04 23.84
C LEU A 60 -10.69 7.66 23.34
N VAL A 61 -11.50 6.62 23.58
CA VAL A 61 -11.22 5.25 23.14
C VAL A 61 -11.20 5.15 21.62
N VAL A 62 -12.18 5.74 20.92
CA VAL A 62 -12.21 5.74 19.45
C VAL A 62 -10.99 6.48 18.88
N THR A 63 -10.55 7.58 19.51
CA THR A 63 -9.35 8.32 19.07
C THR A 63 -8.09 7.48 19.24
N ILE A 64 -7.92 6.80 20.37
CA ILE A 64 -6.77 5.90 20.60
C ILE A 64 -6.74 4.80 19.54
N ILE A 65 -7.89 4.15 19.29
CA ILE A 65 -7.99 3.10 18.27
C ILE A 65 -7.64 3.65 16.88
N ALA A 66 -8.16 4.83 16.51
CA ALA A 66 -7.87 5.47 15.23
C ALA A 66 -6.37 5.79 15.06
N VAL A 67 -5.70 6.29 16.10
CA VAL A 67 -4.25 6.55 16.08
C VAL A 67 -3.46 5.26 15.92
N ILE A 68 -3.83 4.19 16.63
CA ILE A 68 -3.15 2.89 16.50
C ILE A 68 -3.31 2.34 15.07
N LEU A 69 -4.54 2.33 14.54
CA LEU A 69 -4.82 1.83 13.19
C LEU A 69 -4.09 2.65 12.12
N THR A 70 -4.08 3.98 12.23
CA THR A 70 -3.36 4.84 11.28
C THR A 70 -1.84 4.59 11.30
N ILE A 71 -1.24 4.36 12.48
CA ILE A 71 0.17 3.98 12.59
C ILE A 71 0.44 2.62 11.94
N ILE A 72 -0.43 1.63 12.15
CA ILE A 72 -0.30 0.29 11.55
C ILE A 72 -0.33 0.40 10.02
N VAL A 73 -1.30 1.13 9.46
CA VAL A 73 -1.43 1.34 8.01
C VAL A 73 -0.21 2.08 7.46
N ALA A 74 0.25 3.14 8.12
CA ALA A 74 1.44 3.89 7.71
C ALA A 74 2.70 3.01 7.69
N ARG A 75 2.86 2.13 8.69
CA ARG A 75 3.95 1.16 8.75
C ARG A 75 3.83 0.08 7.67
N ALA A 76 2.64 -0.45 7.44
CA ALA A 76 2.40 -1.43 6.38
C ALA A 76 2.72 -0.86 4.99
N ALA A 77 2.26 0.35 4.70
CA ALA A 77 2.57 1.07 3.46
C ALA A 77 4.07 1.32 3.29
N SER A 78 4.76 1.73 4.36
CA SER A 78 6.21 1.92 4.35
C SER A 78 6.96 0.61 4.11
N LYS A 79 6.52 -0.50 4.72
CA LYS A 79 7.13 -1.81 4.51
C LYS A 79 6.92 -2.31 3.08
N ALA A 80 5.73 -2.12 2.51
CA ALA A 80 5.43 -2.45 1.13
C ALA A 80 6.31 -1.66 0.15
N LYS A 81 6.49 -0.34 0.39
CA LYS A 81 7.40 0.49 -0.41
C LYS A 81 8.83 -0.04 -0.38
N ASN A 82 9.34 -0.38 0.80
CA ASN A 82 10.70 -0.92 0.97
C ASN A 82 10.89 -2.28 0.28
N ILE A 83 9.88 -3.14 0.27
CA ILE A 83 9.90 -4.43 -0.45
C ILE A 83 9.96 -4.21 -1.97
N MET A 84 9.31 -3.17 -2.49
CA MET A 84 9.28 -2.87 -3.91
C MET A 84 10.51 -2.08 -4.40
N THR A 85 11.18 -1.30 -3.54
CA THR A 85 12.46 -0.63 -3.88
C THR A 85 13.63 -1.61 -3.84
N LYS A 86 13.77 -2.42 -4.88
CA LYS A 86 14.99 -3.21 -5.10
C LYS A 86 16.08 -2.27 -5.61
N THR A 87 17.14 -2.07 -4.83
CA THR A 87 18.30 -1.27 -5.27
C THR A 87 19.17 -2.13 -6.17
N TYR A 88 19.39 -1.67 -7.39
CA TYR A 88 20.26 -2.27 -8.39
C TYR A 88 21.60 -1.53 -8.38
N PHE A 89 22.70 -2.30 -8.34
CA PHE A 89 24.06 -1.76 -8.34
C PHE A 89 24.78 -2.16 -9.63
N CYS A 90 25.57 -1.24 -10.17
CA CYS A 90 26.53 -1.56 -11.22
C CYS A 90 27.67 -2.40 -10.61
N LYS A 91 28.17 -3.38 -11.38
CA LYS A 91 29.30 -4.21 -10.94
C LYS A 91 30.67 -3.60 -11.28
N LEU A 92 30.69 -2.57 -12.11
CA LEU A 92 31.91 -2.00 -12.70
C LEU A 92 32.25 -0.62 -12.13
N CYS A 93 31.29 0.05 -11.49
CA CYS A 93 31.48 1.34 -10.82
C CYS A 93 30.50 1.49 -9.65
N ASP A 94 30.59 2.61 -8.92
CA ASP A 94 29.76 2.91 -7.73
C ASP A 94 28.34 3.42 -8.05
N PHE A 95 27.86 3.23 -9.29
CA PHE A 95 26.52 3.62 -9.69
C PHE A 95 25.44 2.73 -9.07
N LYS A 96 24.38 3.35 -8.54
CA LYS A 96 23.23 2.69 -7.92
C LYS A 96 21.92 3.35 -8.35
N THR A 97 20.89 2.55 -8.56
CA THR A 97 19.55 3.03 -8.92
C THR A 97 18.47 2.10 -8.36
N THR A 98 17.26 2.61 -8.17
CA THR A 98 16.09 1.82 -7.76
C THR A 98 15.25 1.35 -8.96
N VAL A 99 15.66 1.69 -10.18
CA VAL A 99 14.94 1.40 -11.42
C VAL A 99 15.81 0.51 -12.31
N GLN A 100 15.29 -0.65 -12.72
CA GLN A 100 16.07 -1.64 -13.49
C GLN A 100 16.44 -1.14 -14.90
N SER A 101 15.54 -0.40 -15.55
CA SER A 101 15.78 0.15 -16.89
C SER A 101 16.98 1.10 -16.88
N GLU A 102 17.08 1.96 -15.86
CA GLU A 102 18.20 2.88 -15.65
C GLU A 102 19.55 2.14 -15.50
N LEU A 103 19.58 1.00 -14.79
CA LEU A 103 20.82 0.21 -14.67
C LEU A 103 21.24 -0.38 -16.03
N THR A 104 20.27 -0.91 -16.78
CA THR A 104 20.54 -1.50 -18.10
C THR A 104 21.07 -0.45 -19.06
N GLU A 105 20.47 0.74 -19.05
CA GLU A 105 20.90 1.87 -19.89
C GLU A 105 22.29 2.39 -19.49
N HIS A 106 22.56 2.58 -18.20
CA HIS A 106 23.88 2.95 -17.70
C HIS A 106 24.96 1.94 -18.11
N ASN A 107 24.74 0.64 -17.85
CA ASN A 107 25.69 -0.39 -18.25
C ASN A 107 25.89 -0.41 -19.78
N ALA A 108 24.85 -0.10 -20.55
CA ALA A 108 24.89 -0.04 -22.00
C ALA A 108 25.51 1.23 -22.60
N LYS A 109 25.65 2.30 -21.82
CA LYS A 109 26.31 3.54 -22.24
C LYS A 109 27.75 3.62 -21.73
N ASP A 110 27.98 3.21 -20.49
CA ASP A 110 29.24 3.42 -19.78
C ASP A 110 30.16 2.18 -19.77
N HIS A 111 29.64 0.97 -20.05
CA HIS A 111 30.36 -0.29 -19.81
C HIS A 111 30.27 -1.39 -20.88
N THR A 112 29.58 -1.17 -21.99
CA THR A 112 29.32 -2.15 -23.07
C THR A 112 30.49 -2.41 -24.03
N ALA A 113 31.71 -2.02 -23.69
CA ALA A 113 32.88 -2.22 -24.55
C ALA A 113 33.64 -3.56 -24.35
N ASN A 114 33.27 -4.44 -23.39
CA ASN A 114 34.09 -5.62 -23.08
C ASN A 114 33.38 -6.95 -22.76
N GLN A 115 32.07 -7.11 -23.06
CA GLN A 115 31.38 -8.41 -22.82
C GLN A 115 31.57 -9.44 -23.95
N ASN A 116 32.10 -9.06 -25.11
CA ASN A 116 32.30 -9.99 -26.24
C ASN A 116 33.59 -10.82 -26.15
N LYS A 117 34.40 -10.68 -25.10
CA LYS A 117 35.68 -11.41 -24.93
C LYS A 117 35.55 -12.72 -24.14
N SER A 118 34.44 -12.96 -23.43
CA SER A 118 34.25 -14.18 -22.63
C SER A 118 33.46 -15.30 -23.34
N LEU A 119 33.05 -15.10 -24.60
CA LEU A 119 32.30 -16.08 -25.39
C LEU A 119 33.11 -16.66 -26.58
N ASN A 120 34.38 -16.29 -26.71
CA ASN A 120 35.31 -16.87 -27.69
C ASN A 120 36.64 -17.27 -27.04
N LYS A 121 36.58 -18.16 -26.05
CA LYS A 121 37.74 -18.94 -25.59
C LYS A 121 37.33 -20.38 -25.35
#